data_AF-A6RC02-F1
#
_entry.id   AF-A6RC02-F1
#
_cell.length_a   1.000
_cell.length_b   1.000
_cell.length_c   1.000
_cell.angle_alpha   90.00
_cell.angle_beta   90.00
_cell.angle_gamma   90.00
#
_symmetry.space_group_name_H-M   'P 1'
#
loop_
_entity.id
_entity.type
_entity.pdbx_description
1 polymer ?
#
loop_
_entity_poly.entity_id
_entity_poly.type
_entity_poly.pdbx_seq_one_letter_code
_entity_poly.pdbx_strand_id
1 'polypeptide(L)'
;MEAKIKSHSVIRSRYHTLGYYGPKASDILGEEIAYLFASDLREASKQKSLVQKYGVAMYIQEVLVPEVLTKFVAEDMMVDDDKARSILEQSNRIGECLNNSG
;
A
#
# COMPACT_ATOMS: atom_id res chain seq x y z
N MET A 1 -39.13 1.57 5.57
CA MET A 1 -38.51 0.27 5.21
C MET A 1 -37.44 0.59 4.19
N GLU A 2 -36.19 0.62 4.66
CA GLU A 2 -35.05 1.29 4.03
C GLU A 2 -34.56 0.57 2.76
N ALA A 3 -34.34 1.35 1.71
CA ALA A 3 -33.68 0.91 0.49
C ALA A 3 -32.18 0.83 0.74
N LYS A 4 -31.65 -0.39 0.77
CA LYS A 4 -30.22 -0.68 1.03
C LYS A 4 -29.38 -0.22 -0.16
N ILE A 5 -28.67 0.89 0.04
CA ILE A 5 -27.77 1.55 -0.91
C ILE A 5 -26.72 0.54 -1.40
N LYS A 6 -26.69 0.34 -2.72
CA LYS A 6 -25.69 -0.45 -3.45
C LYS A 6 -24.39 0.37 -3.51
N SER A 7 -23.63 0.38 -2.43
CA SER A 7 -22.41 1.19 -2.33
C SER A 7 -21.20 0.47 -2.96
N HIS A 8 -20.67 1.12 -3.99
CA HIS A 8 -19.28 1.12 -4.46
C HIS A 8 -18.58 -0.24 -4.59
N SER A 9 -18.47 -0.67 -5.84
CA SER A 9 -17.45 -1.58 -6.34
C SER A 9 -16.07 -1.21 -5.79
N VAL A 10 -15.67 -1.91 -4.74
CA VAL A 10 -14.35 -1.89 -4.13
C VAL A 10 -13.33 -2.26 -5.20
N ILE A 11 -12.50 -1.30 -5.61
CA ILE A 11 -11.22 -1.61 -6.27
C ILE A 11 -10.43 -2.40 -5.22
N ARG A 12 -10.40 -3.73 -5.34
CA ARG A 12 -9.49 -4.56 -4.53
C ARG A 12 -8.07 -4.20 -4.94
N SER A 13 -7.38 -3.42 -4.13
CA SER A 13 -5.93 -3.22 -4.24
C SER A 13 -5.25 -4.59 -4.18
N ARG A 14 -4.27 -4.87 -5.07
CA ARG A 14 -3.53 -6.14 -5.09
C ARG A 14 -2.71 -6.39 -3.83
N TYR A 15 -2.64 -5.41 -2.93
CA TYR A 15 -1.88 -5.41 -1.69
C TYR A 15 -2.77 -5.50 -0.44
N HIS A 16 -3.97 -6.06 -0.56
CA HIS A 16 -5.01 -5.98 0.48
C HIS A 16 -4.62 -6.48 1.89
N THR A 17 -3.42 -7.07 2.06
CA THR A 17 -2.84 -7.50 3.35
C THR A 17 -1.30 -7.41 3.41
N LEU A 18 -0.66 -6.64 2.51
CA LEU A 18 0.78 -6.27 2.47
C LEU A 18 1.79 -7.41 2.68
N GLY A 19 1.46 -8.60 2.17
CA GLY A 19 2.38 -9.71 1.97
C GLY A 19 3.23 -10.05 3.19
N TYR A 20 4.54 -10.12 2.99
CA TYR A 20 5.56 -10.58 3.94
C TYR A 20 5.57 -9.80 5.28
N TYR A 21 5.17 -8.54 5.28
CA TYR A 21 5.22 -7.67 6.48
C TYR A 21 3.83 -7.43 7.13
N GLY A 22 2.75 -7.85 6.47
CA GLY A 22 1.39 -7.79 7.00
C GLY A 22 0.78 -6.38 7.09
N PRO A 23 -0.49 -6.26 7.53
CA PRO A 23 -1.27 -5.02 7.47
C PRO A 23 -0.69 -3.87 8.30
N LYS A 24 -0.05 -4.16 9.45
CA LYS A 24 0.59 -3.15 10.30
C LYS A 24 1.71 -2.39 9.59
N ALA A 25 2.35 -3.01 8.60
CA ALA A 25 3.38 -2.34 7.82
C ALA A 25 2.81 -1.18 7.01
N SER A 26 1.54 -1.22 6.56
CA SER A 26 0.92 -0.09 5.85
C SER A 26 0.83 1.14 6.70
N ASP A 27 0.40 0.95 7.95
CA ASP A 27 0.07 2.05 8.83
C ASP A 27 1.37 2.74 9.24
N ILE A 28 2.36 1.95 9.68
CA ILE A 28 3.69 2.44 10.06
C ILE A 28 4.36 3.13 8.87
N LEU A 29 4.44 2.46 7.71
CA LEU A 29 5.10 3.06 6.54
C LEU A 29 4.33 4.27 6.01
N GLY A 30 3.01 4.24 6.04
CA GLY A 30 2.18 5.35 5.62
C GLY A 30 2.40 6.60 6.47
N GLU A 31 2.47 6.44 7.79
CA GLU A 31 2.75 7.52 8.74
C GLU A 31 4.18 8.05 8.56
N GLU A 32 5.17 7.17 8.48
CA GLU A 32 6.58 7.56 8.29
C GLU A 32 6.79 8.27 6.95
N ILE A 33 6.19 7.78 5.86
CA ILE A 33 6.26 8.45 4.55
C ILE A 33 5.59 9.82 4.61
N ALA A 34 4.42 9.94 5.24
CA ALA A 34 3.73 11.20 5.39
C ALA A 34 4.55 12.22 6.20
N TYR A 35 5.24 11.76 7.23
CA TYR A 35 6.09 12.58 8.09
C TYR A 35 7.38 13.02 7.39
N LEU A 36 8.16 12.06 6.87
CA LEU A 36 9.48 12.30 6.28
C LEU A 36 9.40 13.11 4.97
N PHE A 37 8.36 12.88 4.17
CA PHE A 37 8.24 13.47 2.82
C PHE A 37 7.12 14.52 2.72
N ALA A 38 6.70 15.14 3.84
CA ALA A 38 5.58 16.08 3.87
C ALA A 38 5.71 17.22 2.83
N SER A 39 6.91 17.79 2.69
CA SER A 39 7.19 18.86 1.71
C SER A 39 7.09 18.36 0.26
N ASP A 40 7.67 17.20 -0.04
CA ASP A 40 7.66 16.61 -1.37
C ASP A 40 6.26 16.17 -1.79
N LEU A 41 5.48 15.63 -0.84
CA LEU A 41 4.08 15.27 -1.05
C LEU A 41 3.23 16.51 -1.32
N ARG A 42 3.51 17.62 -0.62
CA ARG A 42 2.85 18.90 -0.87
C ARG A 42 3.17 19.42 -2.27
N GLU A 43 4.41 19.30 -2.73
CA GLU A 43 4.77 19.67 -4.09
C GLU A 43 4.15 18.73 -5.13
N ALA A 44 4.18 17.42 -4.89
CA ALA A 44 3.55 16.42 -5.72
C ALA A 44 2.04 16.67 -5.88
N SER A 45 1.35 17.12 -4.83
CA SER A 45 -0.07 17.48 -4.92
C SER A 45 -0.36 18.66 -5.84
N LYS A 46 0.63 19.49 -6.16
CA LYS A 46 0.51 20.60 -7.11
C LYS A 46 0.89 20.22 -8.52
N GLN A 47 1.79 19.24 -8.69
CA GLN A 47 2.40 18.93 -9.99
C GLN A 47 1.88 17.63 -10.62
N LYS A 48 1.51 16.63 -9.80
CA LYS A 48 1.14 15.30 -10.27
C LYS A 48 -0.38 15.16 -10.35
N SER A 49 -0.89 14.92 -11.56
CA SER A 49 -2.32 14.73 -11.83
C SER A 49 -2.95 13.60 -11.01
N LEU A 50 -2.20 12.52 -10.75
CA LEU A 50 -2.65 11.40 -9.93
C LEU A 50 -2.92 11.84 -8.48
N VAL A 51 -1.99 12.62 -7.90
CA VAL A 51 -2.11 13.11 -6.53
C VAL A 51 -3.21 14.16 -6.43
N GLN A 52 -3.35 15.02 -7.44
CA GLN A 52 -4.46 15.99 -7.51
C GLN A 52 -5.83 15.30 -7.56
N LYS A 53 -5.95 14.21 -8.31
CA LYS A 53 -7.22 13.51 -8.52
C LYS A 53 -7.66 12.68 -7.32
N TYR A 54 -6.73 12.01 -6.65
CA TYR A 54 -7.04 11.03 -5.59
C TYR A 54 -6.63 11.47 -4.18
N GLY A 55 -5.83 12.53 -4.07
CA GLY A 55 -5.30 13.04 -2.80
C GLY A 55 -4.00 12.38 -2.36
N VAL A 56 -3.29 13.06 -1.46
CA VAL A 56 -1.98 12.64 -0.94
C VAL A 56 -2.07 11.33 -0.16
N ALA A 57 -3.09 11.17 0.70
CA ALA A 57 -3.23 9.96 1.52
C ALA A 57 -3.40 8.69 0.67
N MET A 58 -4.25 8.75 -0.37
CA MET A 58 -4.43 7.65 -1.31
C MET A 58 -3.15 7.36 -2.11
N TYR A 59 -2.42 8.40 -2.51
CA TYR A 59 -1.14 8.23 -3.19
C TYR A 59 -0.10 7.53 -2.31
N ILE A 60 -0.05 7.85 -1.01
CA ILE A 60 0.83 7.15 -0.07
C ILE A 60 0.45 5.67 0.02
N GLN A 61 -0.82 5.38 0.32
CA GLN A 61 -1.26 4.01 0.62
C GLN A 61 -1.27 3.09 -0.62
N GLU A 62 -1.67 3.59 -1.79
CA GLU A 62 -1.81 2.75 -2.98
C GLU A 62 -0.60 2.76 -3.91
N VAL A 63 0.38 3.66 -3.68
CA VAL A 63 1.57 3.78 -4.53
C VAL A 63 2.85 3.72 -3.71
N LEU A 64 3.06 4.65 -2.79
CA LEU A 64 4.35 4.74 -2.11
C LEU A 64 4.63 3.56 -1.17
N VAL A 65 3.63 3.16 -0.37
CA VAL A 65 3.76 2.02 0.55
C VAL A 65 4.09 0.72 -0.22
N PRO A 66 3.37 0.34 -1.29
CA PRO A 66 3.73 -0.83 -2.09
C PRO A 66 5.12 -0.78 -2.73
N GLU A 67 5.56 0.39 -3.22
CA GLU A 67 6.90 0.52 -3.81
C GLU A 67 8.00 0.40 -2.74
N VAL A 68 7.82 0.98 -1.55
CA VAL A 68 8.77 0.81 -0.44
C VAL A 68 8.86 -0.65 0.00
N LEU A 69 7.73 -1.33 0.14
CA LEU A 69 7.72 -2.76 0.48
C LEU A 69 8.40 -3.62 -0.59
N THR A 70 8.20 -3.27 -1.87
CA THR A 70 8.89 -3.95 -2.98
C THR A 70 10.41 -3.81 -2.83
N LYS A 71 10.89 -2.62 -2.47
CA LYS A 71 12.32 -2.40 -2.22
C LYS A 71 12.85 -3.19 -1.04
N PHE A 72 12.11 -3.25 0.07
CA PHE A 72 12.51 -4.07 1.21
C PHE A 72 12.63 -5.55 0.85
N VAL A 73 11.65 -6.11 0.13
CA VAL A 73 11.73 -7.51 -0.31
C VAL A 73 12.86 -7.74 -1.32
N ALA A 74 13.07 -6.82 -2.26
CA ALA A 74 14.16 -6.91 -3.22
C ALA A 74 15.53 -6.93 -2.54
N GLU A 75 15.72 -6.06 -1.54
CA GLU A 75 16.94 -5.98 -0.73
C GLU A 75 17.13 -7.21 0.16
N ASP A 76 16.09 -7.60 0.91
CA ASP A 76 16.14 -8.74 1.83
C ASP A 76 16.37 -10.07 1.11
N MET A 77 15.77 -10.25 -0.07
CA MET A 77 15.84 -11.50 -0.82
C MET A 77 16.86 -11.47 -1.96
N MET A 78 17.57 -10.36 -2.15
CA MET A 78 18.56 -10.16 -3.23
C MET A 78 17.98 -10.48 -4.62
N VAL A 79 16.78 -9.98 -4.89
CA VAL A 79 16.06 -10.17 -6.17
C VAL A 79 15.74 -8.83 -6.83
N ASP A 80 15.36 -8.87 -8.10
CA ASP A 80 14.84 -7.68 -8.78
C ASP A 80 13.44 -7.28 -8.30
N ASP A 81 13.02 -6.06 -8.65
CA ASP A 81 11.73 -5.50 -8.25
C ASP A 81 10.54 -6.35 -8.74
N ASP A 82 10.63 -6.95 -9.93
CA ASP A 82 9.54 -7.74 -10.50
C ASP A 82 9.35 -9.04 -9.72
N LYS A 83 10.46 -9.68 -9.37
CA LYS A 83 10.46 -10.85 -8.52
C LYS A 83 10.01 -10.52 -7.10
N ALA A 84 10.43 -9.38 -6.56
CA ALA A 84 9.99 -8.89 -5.25
C ALA A 84 8.48 -8.63 -5.21
N ARG A 85 7.90 -8.00 -6.24
CA ARG A 85 6.44 -7.83 -6.38
C ARG A 85 5.73 -9.17 -6.42
N SER A 86 6.24 -10.13 -7.20
CA SER A 86 5.66 -11.48 -7.24
C SER A 86 5.69 -12.16 -5.87
N ILE A 87 6.77 -11.98 -5.10
CA ILE A 87 6.88 -12.55 -3.75
C ILE A 87 5.90 -11.88 -2.78
N LEU A 88 5.76 -10.55 -2.82
CA LEU A 88 4.77 -9.82 -2.03
C LEU A 88 3.34 -10.27 -2.34
N GLU A 89 2.99 -10.37 -3.63
CA GLU A 89 1.66 -10.83 -4.07
C GLU A 89 1.38 -12.27 -3.61
N GLN A 90 2.37 -13.17 -3.74
CA GLN A 90 2.24 -14.57 -3.30
C GLN A 90 2.13 -14.70 -1.77
N SER A 91 2.77 -13.79 -1.04
CA SER A 91 2.82 -13.80 0.44
C SER A 91 1.55 -13.24 1.10
N ASN A 92 0.65 -12.60 0.34
CA ASN A 92 -0.62 -12.06 0.87
C ASN A 92 -1.45 -13.11 1.64
N ARG A 93 -1.47 -14.37 1.16
CA ARG A 93 -2.20 -15.46 1.84
C ARG A 93 -1.61 -15.83 3.21
N ILE A 94 -0.29 -15.66 3.38
CA ILE A 94 0.40 -15.97 4.65
C ILE A 94 0.16 -14.84 5.67
N GLY A 95 0.20 -13.58 5.21
CA GLY A 95 -0.13 -12.42 6.03
C GLY A 95 -1.55 -12.46 6.60
N GLU A 96 -2.52 -12.93 5.82
CA GLU A 96 -3.90 -13.18 6.28
C GLU A 96 -3.99 -14.28 7.34
N CYS A 97 -3.28 -15.40 7.16
CA CYS A 97 -3.30 -16.52 8.12
C CYS A 97 -2.70 -16.16 9.48
N LEU A 98 -1.65 -15.34 9.52
CA LEU A 98 -1.01 -14.92 10.78
C LEU A 98 -1.83 -13.85 11.53
N ASN A 99 -2.64 -13.06 10.82
CA ASN A 99 -3.50 -12.04 11.43
C ASN A 99 -4.75 -12.62 12.13
N ASN A 100 -5.23 -13.80 11.70
CA ASN A 100 -6.41 -14.46 12.28
C ASN A 100 -6.14 -15.23 13.60
N SER A 101 -4.97 -15.03 14.22
CA SER A 101 -4.63 -15.65 15.51
C SER A 101 -4.81 -14.70 16.72
N GLY A 102 -5.59 -13.62 16.56
CA GLY A 102 -5.98 -12.70 17.63
C GLY A 102 -7.21 -13.18 18.38
#